data_AF-A0A7X4GIX5-F1
#
_entry.id   AF-A0A7X4GIX5-F1
#
_cell.length_a   1.000
_cell.length_b   1.000
_cell.length_c   1.000
_cell.angle_alpha   90.00
_cell.angle_beta   90.00
_cell.angle_gamma   90.00
#
_symmetry.space_group_name_H-M   'P 1'
#
loop_
_entity.id
_entity.type
_entity.pdbx_description
1 polymer ?
#
loop_
_entity_poly.entity_id
_entity_poly.type
_entity_poly.pdbx_seq_one_letter_code
_entity_poly.pdbx_strand_id
1 'polypeptide(L)'
;MIRHEDYVRELQKGILLIADHLARLKGHDAAIAFAGFPAEGDYADDQPEKVDLTHFGNGMPLLLMYDFAMGSCALEPSGDFEESALASFIDLVPRTNAYGEPAGWPDDPLTTQVLDMFRARQKLSDPDQRATAVFSVRELALLADMREGAVRNALSAKELSSHREDGKVVVSWAEAAAWLLKKRRFRPTPDTTSQFIEFETASSLTQLLAALAAFPGAEGKLPTEWLSGRWSGNLSEVQAVAHAIRIDPEKLAIHMSRLWVREQQ
;
A
#
# COMPACT_ATOMS: atom_id res chain seq x y z
N MET A 1 -8.49 12.17 6.55
CA MET A 1 -8.00 10.80 6.40
C MET A 1 -8.40 10.34 5.01
N ILE A 2 -7.45 9.85 4.21
CA ILE A 2 -7.72 9.37 2.85
C ILE A 2 -8.68 8.17 2.97
N ARG A 3 -9.87 8.25 2.36
CA ARG A 3 -10.82 7.13 2.40
C ARG A 3 -10.42 6.10 1.35
N HIS A 4 -10.55 4.82 1.68
CA HIS A 4 -10.19 3.71 0.78
C HIS A 4 -10.93 3.82 -0.57
N GLU A 5 -12.23 4.11 -0.53
CA GLU A 5 -13.06 4.30 -1.73
C GLU A 5 -12.57 5.43 -2.64
N ASP A 6 -12.10 6.54 -2.06
CA ASP A 6 -11.58 7.67 -2.85
C ASP A 6 -10.25 7.31 -3.50
N TYR A 7 -9.38 6.58 -2.78
CA TYR A 7 -8.11 6.08 -3.31
C TYR A 7 -8.31 5.08 -4.46
N VAL A 8 -9.19 4.09 -4.26
CA VAL A 8 -9.55 3.10 -5.28
C VAL A 8 -10.10 3.80 -6.52
N ARG A 9 -11.03 4.74 -6.35
CA ARG A 9 -11.60 5.50 -7.46
C ARG A 9 -10.53 6.29 -8.22
N GLU A 10 -9.55 6.86 -7.54
CA GLU A 10 -8.45 7.58 -8.19
C GLU A 10 -7.52 6.63 -8.98
N LEU A 11 -7.19 5.45 -8.44
CA LEU A 11 -6.45 4.42 -9.19
C LEU A 11 -7.19 4.02 -10.47
N GLN A 12 -8.49 3.71 -10.34
CA GLN A 12 -9.35 3.37 -11.47
C GLN A 12 -9.40 4.49 -12.51
N LYS A 13 -9.51 5.76 -12.07
CA LYS A 13 -9.47 6.92 -12.96
C LYS A 13 -8.13 7.01 -13.71
N GLY A 14 -7.01 6.74 -13.06
CA GLY A 14 -5.70 6.75 -13.71
C GLY A 14 -5.60 5.68 -14.80
N ILE A 15 -6.17 4.49 -14.56
CA ILE A 15 -6.26 3.41 -15.56
C ILE A 15 -7.11 3.84 -16.76
N LEU A 16 -8.25 4.47 -16.53
CA LEU A 16 -9.10 5.00 -17.60
C LEU A 16 -8.37 6.02 -18.48
N LEU A 17 -7.61 6.94 -17.88
CA LEU A 17 -6.81 7.93 -18.62
C LEU A 17 -5.70 7.28 -19.48
N ILE A 18 -5.08 6.20 -18.97
CA ILE A 18 -4.09 5.41 -19.73
C ILE A 18 -4.78 4.67 -20.89
N ALA A 19 -5.93 4.04 -20.63
CA ALA A 19 -6.71 3.33 -21.63
C ALA A 19 -7.16 4.24 -22.77
N ASP A 20 -7.55 5.48 -22.45
CA ASP A 20 -7.94 6.50 -23.43
C ASP A 20 -6.79 6.83 -24.40
N HIS A 21 -5.57 7.01 -23.87
CA HIS A 21 -4.38 7.21 -24.71
C HIS A 21 -4.06 5.98 -25.57
N LEU A 22 -4.19 4.77 -25.01
CA LEU A 22 -3.97 3.54 -25.77
C LEU A 22 -4.98 3.41 -26.91
N ALA A 23 -6.26 3.74 -26.67
CA ALA A 23 -7.32 3.69 -27.68
C ALA A 23 -6.97 4.56 -28.88
N ARG A 24 -6.31 5.70 -28.63
CA ARG A 24 -5.93 6.69 -29.64
C ARG A 24 -4.64 6.37 -30.36
N LEU A 25 -3.64 5.87 -29.63
CA LEU A 25 -2.31 5.57 -30.18
C LEU A 25 -2.23 4.19 -30.86
N LYS A 26 -2.98 3.21 -30.35
CA LYS A 26 -2.90 1.80 -30.76
C LYS A 26 -4.23 1.20 -31.21
N GLY A 27 -5.33 1.93 -31.06
CA GLY A 27 -6.66 1.47 -31.43
C GLY A 27 -7.42 0.86 -30.26
N HIS A 28 -8.73 0.67 -30.45
CA HIS A 28 -9.65 0.27 -29.37
C HIS A 28 -9.36 -1.13 -28.84
N ASP A 29 -8.91 -2.07 -29.67
CA ASP A 29 -8.58 -3.43 -29.22
C ASP A 29 -7.48 -3.44 -28.15
N ALA A 30 -6.48 -2.57 -28.27
CA ALA A 30 -5.41 -2.43 -27.29
C ALA A 30 -5.93 -1.84 -25.96
N ALA A 31 -6.84 -0.86 -26.04
CA ALA A 31 -7.48 -0.29 -24.87
C ALA A 31 -8.39 -1.28 -24.17
N ILE A 32 -9.17 -2.08 -24.92
CA ILE A 32 -10.03 -3.14 -24.37
C ILE A 32 -9.17 -4.19 -23.67
N ALA A 33 -8.08 -4.63 -24.29
CA ALA A 33 -7.16 -5.59 -23.70
C ALA A 33 -6.51 -5.07 -22.40
N PHE A 34 -6.27 -3.75 -22.31
CA PHE A 34 -5.69 -3.12 -21.13
C PHE A 34 -6.73 -2.85 -20.02
N ALA A 35 -7.84 -2.19 -20.35
CA ALA A 35 -8.88 -1.79 -19.39
C ALA A 35 -9.77 -2.97 -18.96
N GLY A 36 -9.87 -4.01 -19.79
CA GLY A 36 -10.67 -5.20 -19.54
C GLY A 36 -12.13 -5.10 -19.98
N PHE A 37 -12.55 -4.00 -20.61
CA PHE A 37 -13.91 -3.79 -21.09
C PHE A 37 -13.94 -2.81 -22.28
N PRO A 38 -14.99 -2.85 -23.13
CA PRO A 38 -15.19 -1.85 -24.19
C PRO A 38 -15.87 -0.57 -23.67
N ALA A 39 -15.37 0.58 -24.10
CA ALA A 39 -16.00 1.88 -23.88
C ALA A 39 -17.03 2.20 -24.98
N GLU A 40 -18.09 2.95 -24.63
CA GLU A 40 -19.06 3.50 -25.58
C GLU A 40 -18.55 4.79 -26.25
N GLY A 41 -17.52 5.41 -25.67
CA GLY A 41 -16.87 6.64 -26.12
C GLY A 41 -15.41 6.71 -25.65
N ASP A 42 -14.98 7.87 -25.16
CA ASP A 42 -13.65 8.04 -24.57
C ASP A 42 -13.60 7.38 -23.19
N TYR A 43 -12.54 6.61 -22.91
CA TYR A 43 -12.40 5.92 -21.62
C TYR A 43 -12.27 6.92 -20.46
N ALA A 44 -11.74 8.12 -20.73
CA ALA A 44 -11.59 9.17 -19.73
C ALA A 44 -12.93 9.64 -19.12
N ASP A 45 -14.03 9.45 -19.85
CA ASP A 45 -15.40 9.83 -19.45
C ASP A 45 -16.19 8.68 -18.81
N ASP A 46 -15.63 7.47 -18.81
CA ASP A 46 -16.27 6.29 -18.25
C ASP A 46 -16.28 6.29 -16.71
N GLN A 47 -17.16 5.48 -16.13
CA GLN A 47 -17.24 5.33 -14.67
C GLN A 47 -16.03 4.56 -14.14
N PRO A 48 -15.26 5.09 -13.16
CA PRO A 48 -14.10 4.41 -12.58
C PRO A 48 -14.40 2.99 -12.10
N GLU A 49 -15.61 2.77 -11.57
CA GLU A 49 -16.03 1.48 -11.01
C GLU A 49 -16.10 0.35 -12.04
N LYS A 50 -16.03 0.64 -13.35
CA LYS A 50 -15.91 -0.37 -14.41
C LYS A 50 -14.53 -1.04 -14.46
N VAL A 51 -13.50 -0.38 -13.93
CA VAL A 51 -12.14 -0.92 -13.89
C VAL A 51 -12.01 -1.90 -12.74
N ASP A 52 -11.82 -3.17 -13.06
CA ASP A 52 -11.45 -4.19 -12.08
C ASP A 52 -9.93 -4.13 -11.82
N LEU A 53 -9.54 -3.64 -10.64
CA LEU A 53 -8.12 -3.57 -10.25
C LEU A 53 -7.47 -4.95 -10.15
N THR A 54 -8.22 -6.03 -9.96
CA THR A 54 -7.67 -7.39 -9.85
C THR A 54 -7.14 -7.93 -11.19
N HIS A 55 -7.54 -7.33 -12.31
CA HIS A 55 -6.98 -7.66 -13.63
C HIS A 55 -5.54 -7.17 -13.82
N PHE A 56 -5.07 -6.25 -12.97
CA PHE A 56 -3.73 -5.70 -13.04
C PHE A 56 -2.84 -6.46 -12.05
N GLY A 57 -1.70 -6.99 -12.52
CA GLY A 57 -0.75 -7.69 -11.64
C GLY A 57 -0.32 -6.86 -10.42
N ASN A 58 -0.30 -5.53 -10.57
CA ASN A 58 0.02 -4.60 -9.47
C ASN A 58 -1.20 -4.12 -8.67
N GLY A 59 -2.42 -4.54 -9.01
CA GLY A 59 -3.65 -4.06 -8.36
C GLY A 59 -3.65 -4.31 -6.85
N MET A 60 -3.30 -5.52 -6.41
CA MET A 60 -3.22 -5.84 -4.99
C MET A 60 -2.07 -5.12 -4.26
N PRO A 61 -0.82 -5.09 -4.79
CA PRO A 61 0.24 -4.24 -4.28
C PRO A 61 -0.19 -2.80 -3.94
N LEU A 62 -0.91 -2.14 -4.84
CA LEU A 62 -1.37 -0.77 -4.65
C LEU A 62 -2.34 -0.64 -3.44
N LEU A 63 -3.23 -1.62 -3.26
CA LEU A 63 -4.15 -1.65 -2.12
C LEU A 63 -3.42 -1.96 -0.79
N LEU A 64 -2.44 -2.87 -0.81
CA LEU A 64 -1.62 -3.19 0.36
C LEU A 64 -0.80 -1.98 0.83
N MET A 65 -0.25 -1.20 -0.11
CA MET A 65 0.44 0.04 0.23
C MET A 65 -0.47 1.04 0.93
N TYR A 66 -1.71 1.20 0.46
CA TYR A 66 -2.71 2.02 1.14
C TYR A 66 -2.94 1.51 2.56
N ASP A 67 -3.21 0.21 2.72
CA ASP A 67 -3.47 -0.36 4.04
C ASP A 67 -2.29 -0.18 4.99
N PHE A 68 -1.06 -0.37 4.51
CA PHE A 68 0.15 -0.10 5.29
C PHE A 68 0.25 1.38 5.66
N ALA A 69 0.16 2.31 4.69
CA ALA A 69 0.23 3.75 4.92
C ALA A 69 -0.79 4.22 5.99
N MET A 70 -2.00 3.66 5.96
CA MET A 70 -3.07 3.95 6.90
C MET A 70 -2.93 3.23 8.26
N GLY A 71 -1.89 2.42 8.45
CA GLY A 71 -1.67 1.63 9.67
C GLY A 71 -2.72 0.56 9.90
N SER A 72 -3.30 0.04 8.82
CA SER A 72 -4.34 -1.01 8.83
C SER A 72 -3.81 -2.37 8.36
N CYS A 73 -2.54 -2.43 7.95
CA CYS A 73 -1.78 -3.64 7.69
C CYS A 73 -0.68 -3.80 8.75
N ALA A 74 -0.47 -5.04 9.19
CA ALA A 74 0.61 -5.41 10.09
C ALA A 74 1.94 -5.61 9.36
N LEU A 75 1.87 -6.10 8.11
CA LEU A 75 3.07 -6.37 7.32
C LEU A 75 3.40 -5.22 6.41
N GLU A 76 4.67 -4.84 6.45
CA GLU A 76 5.27 -4.09 5.36
C GLU A 76 5.15 -4.96 4.09
N PRO A 77 4.60 -4.42 2.99
CA PRO A 77 4.77 -5.00 1.66
C PRO A 77 6.26 -5.24 1.37
N SER A 78 6.61 -6.04 0.37
CA SER A 78 7.99 -6.32 -0.01
C SER A 78 8.71 -5.06 -0.58
N GLY A 79 8.97 -4.08 0.30
CA GLY A 79 8.89 -2.64 0.08
C GLY A 79 9.43 -2.03 -1.21
N ASP A 80 10.41 -2.64 -1.87
CA ASP A 80 10.98 -2.13 -3.12
C ASP A 80 10.03 -2.30 -4.32
N PHE A 81 9.30 -3.42 -4.39
CA PHE A 81 8.46 -3.71 -5.56
C PHE A 81 7.19 -2.86 -5.56
N GLU A 82 6.47 -2.81 -4.45
CA GLU A 82 5.20 -2.10 -4.35
C GLU A 82 5.42 -0.59 -4.45
N GLU A 83 6.46 -0.05 -3.80
CA GLU A 83 6.84 1.36 -3.95
C GLU A 83 7.09 1.71 -5.42
N SER A 84 7.90 0.90 -6.11
CA SER A 84 8.20 1.08 -7.53
C SER A 84 6.95 0.98 -8.40
N ALA A 85 6.02 0.08 -8.06
CA ALA A 85 4.76 -0.08 -8.78
C ALA A 85 3.87 1.15 -8.69
N LEU A 86 3.66 1.71 -7.49
CA LEU A 86 2.86 2.93 -7.31
C LEU A 86 3.53 4.17 -7.92
N ALA A 87 4.85 4.31 -7.74
CA ALA A 87 5.59 5.40 -8.37
C ALA A 87 5.50 5.33 -9.91
N SER A 88 5.71 4.15 -10.49
CA SER A 88 5.59 3.93 -11.94
C SER A 88 4.18 4.20 -12.43
N PHE A 89 3.16 3.81 -11.65
CA PHE A 89 1.77 4.13 -11.98
C PHE A 89 1.54 5.64 -12.04
N ILE A 90 1.94 6.39 -11.00
CA ILE A 90 1.78 7.86 -10.92
C ILE A 90 2.45 8.56 -12.10
N ASP A 91 3.61 8.08 -12.52
CA ASP A 91 4.37 8.62 -13.65
C ASP A 91 3.75 8.25 -15.00
N LEU A 92 3.09 7.08 -15.09
CA LEU A 92 2.42 6.62 -16.30
C LEU A 92 1.08 7.33 -16.55
N VAL A 93 0.40 7.81 -15.49
CA VAL A 93 -0.89 8.49 -15.66
C VAL A 93 -0.72 9.80 -16.46
N PRO A 94 -1.37 9.91 -17.64
CA PRO A 94 -1.28 11.08 -18.48
C PRO A 94 -1.82 12.33 -17.79
N ARG A 95 -1.08 13.44 -17.92
CA ARG A 95 -1.47 14.76 -17.39
C ARG A 95 -2.27 15.60 -18.39
N THR A 96 -2.31 15.16 -19.64
CA THR A 96 -3.19 15.67 -20.68
C THR A 96 -4.09 14.55 -21.17
N ASN A 97 -5.29 14.86 -21.66
CA ASN A 97 -6.10 13.91 -22.42
C ASN A 97 -5.50 13.69 -23.83
N ALA A 98 -6.12 12.80 -24.61
CA ALA A 98 -5.67 12.50 -25.97
C ALA A 98 -5.72 13.69 -26.96
N TYR A 99 -6.37 14.79 -26.58
CA TYR A 99 -6.48 16.02 -27.35
C TYR A 99 -5.48 17.10 -26.92
N GLY A 100 -4.64 16.82 -25.93
CA GLY A 100 -3.65 17.75 -25.39
C GLY A 100 -4.21 18.75 -24.37
N GLU A 101 -5.46 18.61 -23.96
CA GLU A 101 -6.05 19.39 -22.88
C GLU A 101 -5.67 18.78 -21.52
N PRO A 102 -5.66 19.54 -20.41
CA PRO A 102 -5.40 18.98 -19.10
C PRO A 102 -6.31 17.77 -18.81
N ALA A 103 -5.72 16.64 -18.43
CA ALA A 103 -6.48 15.49 -17.98
C ALA A 103 -7.18 15.85 -16.66
N GLY A 104 -8.29 15.19 -16.35
CA GLY A 104 -8.98 15.34 -15.05
C GLY A 104 -8.19 14.80 -13.85
N TRP A 105 -6.87 14.70 -13.93
CA TRP A 105 -5.99 14.20 -12.88
C TRP A 105 -5.62 15.32 -11.89
N PRO A 106 -5.72 15.11 -10.57
CA PRO A 106 -5.42 16.16 -9.58
C PRO A 106 -3.94 16.58 -9.56
N ASP A 107 -3.66 17.81 -9.13
CA ASP A 107 -2.29 18.31 -8.90
C ASP A 107 -1.60 17.59 -7.73
N ASP A 108 -2.36 17.27 -6.67
CA ASP A 108 -1.88 16.50 -5.50
C ASP A 108 -2.73 15.24 -5.32
N PRO A 109 -2.54 14.23 -6.19
CA PRO A 109 -3.39 13.04 -6.22
C PRO A 109 -3.22 12.22 -4.93
N LEU A 110 -4.30 11.55 -4.51
CA LEU A 110 -4.31 10.65 -3.37
C LEU A 110 -3.25 9.56 -3.49
N THR A 111 -2.94 9.11 -4.70
CA THR A 111 -1.88 8.16 -5.00
C THR A 111 -0.50 8.66 -4.57
N THR A 112 -0.16 9.92 -4.86
CA THR A 112 1.08 10.55 -4.36
C THR A 112 1.04 10.70 -2.84
N GLN A 113 -0.10 11.11 -2.27
CA GLN A 113 -0.22 11.23 -0.80
C GLN A 113 -0.06 9.88 -0.09
N VAL A 114 -0.61 8.80 -0.65
CA VAL A 114 -0.46 7.43 -0.13
C VAL A 114 0.99 6.98 -0.25
N LEU A 115 1.67 7.23 -1.37
CA LEU A 115 3.08 6.91 -1.54
C LEU A 115 3.97 7.66 -0.52
N ASP A 116 3.74 8.95 -0.33
CA ASP A 116 4.46 9.76 0.66
C ASP A 116 4.22 9.25 2.09
N MET A 117 2.98 8.90 2.42
CA MET A 117 2.61 8.36 3.73
C MET A 117 3.19 6.95 3.94
N PHE A 118 3.22 6.12 2.91
CA PHE A 118 3.83 4.79 2.91
C PHE A 118 5.31 4.89 3.27
N ARG A 119 6.09 5.68 2.53
CA ARG A 119 7.52 5.92 2.79
C ARG A 119 7.76 6.49 4.18
N ALA A 120 6.94 7.46 4.60
CA ALA A 120 7.03 8.02 5.94
C ALA A 120 6.79 6.97 7.02
N ARG A 121 5.90 6.01 6.78
CA ARG A 121 5.62 4.95 7.73
C ARG A 121 6.72 3.88 7.74
N GLN A 122 7.34 3.57 6.61
CA GLN A 122 8.52 2.69 6.56
C GLN A 122 9.67 3.26 7.41
N LYS A 123 9.92 4.56 7.34
CA LYS A 123 10.88 5.24 8.23
C LYS A 123 10.58 5.02 9.71
N LEU A 124 9.31 4.87 10.09
CA LEU A 124 8.90 4.60 11.48
C LEU A 124 9.01 3.13 11.87
N SER A 125 8.74 2.21 10.94
CA SER A 125 8.76 0.76 11.21
C SER A 125 10.18 0.20 11.22
N ASP A 126 11.05 0.65 10.33
CA ASP A 126 12.40 0.11 10.16
C ASP A 126 13.33 0.52 11.33
N PRO A 127 13.79 -0.44 12.16
CA PRO A 127 14.72 -0.17 13.26
C PRO A 127 16.05 0.42 12.80
N ASP A 128 16.53 0.03 11.62
CA ASP A 128 17.84 0.44 11.09
C ASP A 128 17.82 1.90 10.63
N GLN A 129 16.64 2.42 10.29
CA GLN A 129 16.45 3.82 9.90
C GLN A 129 16.33 4.77 11.09
N ARG A 130 16.14 4.30 12.33
CA ARG A 130 15.88 5.18 13.49
C ARG A 130 16.96 6.23 13.74
N ALA A 131 18.21 5.92 13.42
CA ALA A 131 19.35 6.81 13.67
C ALA A 131 19.49 7.91 12.61
N THR A 132 18.98 7.69 11.41
CA THR A 132 19.25 8.54 10.22
C THR A 132 17.99 9.12 9.60
N ALA A 133 16.82 8.54 9.86
CA ALA A 133 15.57 8.98 9.28
C ALA A 133 15.18 10.37 9.76
N VAL A 134 14.79 11.18 8.78
CA VAL A 134 14.20 12.50 8.99
C VAL A 134 12.86 12.61 8.27
N PHE A 135 12.01 13.46 8.84
CA PHE A 135 10.64 13.67 8.41
C PHE A 135 10.44 15.11 7.97
N SER A 136 9.84 15.27 6.80
CA SER A 136 9.36 16.53 6.29
C SER A 136 8.04 16.94 6.95
N VAL A 137 7.68 18.21 6.80
CA VAL A 137 6.39 18.76 7.25
C VAL A 137 5.21 18.01 6.62
N ARG A 138 5.31 17.64 5.34
CA ARG A 138 4.28 16.93 4.59
C ARG A 138 4.07 15.51 5.12
N GLU A 139 5.14 14.78 5.33
CA GLU A 139 5.08 13.41 5.87
C GLU A 139 4.45 13.37 7.27
N LEU A 140 4.83 14.31 8.15
CA LEU A 140 4.22 14.42 9.48
C LEU A 140 2.74 14.80 9.42
N ALA A 141 2.37 15.67 8.48
CA ALA A 141 0.99 16.08 8.28
C ALA A 141 0.12 14.90 7.82
N LEU A 142 0.63 14.10 6.86
CA LEU A 142 0.00 12.89 6.36
C LEU A 142 -0.18 11.85 7.48
N LEU A 143 0.91 11.48 8.18
CA LEU A 143 0.86 10.50 9.27
C LEU A 143 -0.08 10.91 10.40
N ALA A 144 -0.15 12.19 10.73
CA ALA A 144 -1.00 12.70 11.81
C ALA A 144 -2.43 13.07 11.36
N ASP A 145 -2.78 12.84 10.09
CA ASP A 145 -4.03 13.21 9.45
C ASP A 145 -4.43 14.69 9.70
N MET A 146 -3.52 15.60 9.38
CA MET A 146 -3.71 17.04 9.52
C MET A 146 -3.11 17.82 8.33
N ARG A 147 -3.33 19.14 8.31
CA ARG A 147 -2.73 20.03 7.30
C ARG A 147 -1.29 20.37 7.67
N GLU A 148 -0.42 20.57 6.68
CA GLU A 148 0.96 21.03 6.89
C GLU A 148 1.07 22.28 7.76
N GLY A 149 0.10 23.21 7.65
CA GLY A 149 0.05 24.41 8.50
C GLY A 149 -0.03 24.09 10.00
N ALA A 150 -0.69 23.00 10.39
CA ALA A 150 -0.75 22.58 11.79
C ALA A 150 0.61 22.08 12.29
N VAL A 151 1.36 21.37 11.44
CA VAL A 151 2.74 20.94 11.75
C VAL A 151 3.67 22.15 11.84
N ARG A 152 3.56 23.11 10.91
CA ARG A 152 4.33 24.38 10.96
C ARG A 152 4.05 25.16 12.24
N ASN A 153 2.79 25.21 12.68
CA ASN A 153 2.43 25.85 13.95
C ASN A 153 3.07 25.13 15.16
N ALA A 154 3.09 23.80 15.18
CA ALA A 154 3.76 23.02 16.23
C ALA A 154 5.28 23.30 16.28
N LEU A 155 5.92 23.42 15.11
CA LEU A 155 7.33 23.83 15.00
C LEU A 155 7.55 25.24 15.55
N SER A 156 6.72 26.22 15.15
CA SER A 156 6.81 27.60 15.66
C SER A 156 6.55 27.71 17.17
N ALA A 157 5.65 26.89 17.70
CA ALA A 157 5.34 26.83 19.13
C ALA A 157 6.37 26.04 19.95
N LYS A 158 7.41 25.48 19.31
CA LYS A 158 8.43 24.61 19.95
C LYS A 158 7.84 23.36 20.60
N GLU A 159 6.69 22.90 20.12
CA GLU A 159 6.12 21.59 20.49
C GLU A 159 6.82 20.44 19.76
N LEU A 160 7.57 20.77 18.70
CA LEU A 160 8.30 19.85 17.85
C LEU A 160 9.65 20.47 17.48
N SER A 161 10.74 19.76 17.71
CA SER A 161 12.08 20.22 17.36
C SER A 161 12.42 19.89 15.91
N SER A 162 13.03 20.83 15.19
CA SER A 162 13.47 20.64 13.81
C SER A 162 14.89 21.14 13.60
N HIS A 163 15.54 20.64 12.55
CA HIS A 163 16.82 21.16 12.04
C HIS A 163 16.73 21.35 10.53
N ARG A 164 17.83 21.83 9.93
CA ARG A 164 17.94 21.95 8.47
C ARG A 164 18.87 20.88 7.92
N GLU A 165 18.40 20.21 6.89
CA GLU A 165 19.16 19.25 6.09
C GLU A 165 18.90 19.58 4.62
N ASP A 166 19.97 19.78 3.84
CA ASP A 166 19.92 20.24 2.44
C ASP A 166 18.99 21.45 2.19
N GLY A 167 19.00 22.40 3.13
CA GLY A 167 18.17 23.61 3.07
C GLY A 167 16.68 23.40 3.39
N LYS A 168 16.24 22.17 3.67
CA LYS A 168 14.86 21.83 4.03
C LYS A 168 14.71 21.73 5.55
N VAL A 169 13.53 22.10 6.06
CA VAL A 169 13.18 21.91 7.48
C VAL A 169 12.75 20.47 7.67
N VAL A 170 13.48 19.76 8.54
CA VAL A 170 13.24 18.35 8.82
C VAL A 170 13.22 18.08 10.32
N VAL A 171 12.57 16.99 10.71
CA VAL A 171 12.39 16.55 12.10
C VAL A 171 13.02 15.17 12.23
N SER A 172 13.85 14.96 13.25
CA SER A 172 14.50 13.67 13.47
C SER A 172 13.47 12.59 13.83
N TRP A 173 13.82 11.34 13.59
CA TRP A 173 12.97 10.19 13.92
C TRP A 173 12.44 10.22 15.37
N ALA A 174 13.32 10.45 16.36
CA ALA A 174 12.94 10.43 17.77
C ALA A 174 11.90 11.51 18.13
N GLU A 175 12.08 12.73 17.61
CA GLU A 175 11.14 13.84 17.81
C GLU A 175 9.81 13.57 17.11
N ALA A 176 9.87 13.08 15.86
CA ALA A 176 8.69 12.73 15.08
C ALA A 176 7.86 11.64 15.78
N ALA A 177 8.48 10.53 16.17
CA ALA A 177 7.81 9.41 16.83
C ALA A 177 7.15 9.85 18.15
N ALA A 178 7.87 10.58 19.00
CA ALA A 178 7.34 11.07 20.26
C ALA A 178 6.18 12.06 20.10
N TRP A 179 6.22 12.90 19.06
CA TRP A 179 5.16 13.87 18.76
C TRP A 179 3.93 13.22 18.13
N LEU A 180 4.13 12.27 17.19
CA LEU A 180 3.05 11.54 16.52
C LEU A 180 2.22 10.72 17.50
N LEU A 181 2.85 10.06 18.48
CA LEU A 181 2.15 9.30 19.52
C LEU A 181 1.16 10.15 20.35
N LYS A 182 1.34 11.47 20.40
CA LYS A 182 0.42 12.40 21.08
C LYS A 182 -0.78 12.79 20.21
N LYS A 183 -0.81 12.43 18.93
CA LYS A 183 -1.85 12.86 17.98
C LYS A 183 -2.98 11.85 17.94
N ARG A 184 -4.19 12.33 18.21
CA ARG A 184 -5.42 11.53 18.26
C ARG A 184 -5.66 10.66 17.00
N ARG A 185 -5.26 11.14 15.83
CA ARG A 185 -5.51 10.45 14.55
C ARG A 185 -4.32 9.65 14.03
N PHE A 186 -3.16 9.76 14.67
CA PHE A 186 -2.04 8.91 14.33
C PHE A 186 -2.32 7.48 14.80
N ARG A 187 -2.09 6.52 13.91
CA ARG A 187 -2.20 5.09 14.20
C ARG A 187 -0.79 4.50 14.23
N PRO A 188 -0.26 4.08 15.38
CA PRO A 188 0.99 3.35 15.42
C PRO A 188 0.91 2.12 14.52
N THR A 189 1.99 1.79 13.83
CA THR A 189 2.08 0.48 13.17
C THR A 189 1.99 -0.60 14.26
N PRO A 190 1.13 -1.62 14.11
CA PRO A 190 1.07 -2.72 15.06
C PRO A 190 2.45 -3.33 15.25
N ASP A 191 2.84 -3.60 16.50
CA ASP A 191 4.06 -4.37 16.77
C ASP A 191 3.79 -5.83 16.47
N THR A 192 3.99 -6.22 15.21
CA THR A 192 3.91 -7.61 14.75
C THR A 192 5.27 -8.23 14.50
N THR A 193 6.32 -7.65 15.10
CA THR A 193 7.70 -8.10 14.91
C THR A 193 7.85 -9.59 15.26
N SER A 194 7.22 -10.04 16.35
CA SER A 194 7.26 -11.44 16.79
C SER A 194 6.53 -12.37 15.82
N GLN A 195 5.30 -12.03 15.41
CA GLN A 195 4.52 -12.82 14.46
C GLN A 195 5.18 -12.87 13.08
N PHE A 196 5.87 -11.78 12.69
CA PHE A 196 6.63 -11.71 11.45
C PHE A 196 7.87 -12.60 11.49
N ILE A 197 8.65 -12.55 12.58
CA ILE A 197 9.78 -13.47 12.75
C ILE A 197 9.27 -14.91 12.70
N GLU A 198 8.18 -15.23 13.37
CA GLU A 198 7.59 -16.57 13.34
C GLU A 198 7.11 -16.99 11.94
N PHE A 199 6.53 -16.06 11.16
CA PHE A 199 6.15 -16.27 9.77
C PHE A 199 7.35 -16.55 8.86
N GLU A 200 8.38 -15.70 8.90
CA GLU A 200 9.59 -15.81 8.07
C GLU A 200 10.45 -17.02 8.42
N THR A 201 10.53 -17.33 9.72
CA THR A 201 11.37 -18.42 10.25
C THR A 201 10.62 -19.74 10.37
N ALA A 202 9.34 -19.78 9.98
CA ALA A 202 8.54 -21.00 10.00
C ALA A 202 9.25 -22.12 9.24
N SER A 203 9.55 -23.20 9.97
CA SER A 203 10.29 -24.35 9.46
C SER A 203 9.38 -25.51 9.05
N SER A 204 8.10 -25.44 9.44
CA SER A 204 7.05 -26.40 9.09
C SER A 204 5.74 -25.68 8.75
N LEU A 205 4.87 -26.35 8.00
CA LEU A 205 3.56 -25.84 7.64
C LEU A 205 2.71 -25.58 8.89
N THR A 206 2.78 -26.46 9.89
CA THR A 206 2.06 -26.27 11.17
C THR A 206 2.52 -24.99 11.89
N GLN A 207 3.82 -24.70 11.91
CA GLN A 207 4.34 -23.46 12.50
C GLN A 207 3.87 -22.23 11.72
N LEU A 208 3.93 -22.28 10.39
CA LEU A 208 3.47 -21.19 9.53
C LEU A 208 1.97 -20.90 9.75
N LEU A 209 1.14 -21.94 9.76
CA LEU A 209 -0.30 -21.82 9.97
C LEU A 209 -0.65 -21.30 11.36
N ALA A 210 0.10 -21.71 12.40
CA ALA A 210 -0.05 -21.18 13.75
C ALA A 210 0.33 -19.69 13.82
N ALA A 211 1.42 -19.29 13.16
CA ALA A 211 1.83 -17.89 13.05
C ALA A 211 0.72 -17.07 12.37
N LEU A 212 0.19 -17.55 11.23
CA LEU A 212 -0.94 -16.91 10.52
C LEU A 212 -2.19 -16.77 11.38
N ALA A 213 -2.51 -17.78 12.20
CA ALA A 213 -3.64 -17.71 13.12
C ALA A 213 -3.44 -16.69 14.25
N ALA A 214 -2.20 -16.35 14.57
CA ALA A 214 -1.84 -15.32 15.54
C ALA A 214 -1.77 -13.89 14.93
N PHE A 215 -1.94 -13.75 13.61
CA PHE A 215 -1.97 -12.41 12.99
C PHE A 215 -3.22 -11.62 13.43
N PRO A 216 -3.07 -10.32 13.70
CA PRO A 216 -4.21 -9.46 13.99
C PRO A 216 -5.26 -9.51 12.88
N GLY A 217 -6.50 -9.87 13.21
CA GLY A 217 -7.60 -9.93 12.25
C GLY A 217 -7.66 -11.23 11.45
N ALA A 218 -6.93 -12.27 11.83
CA ALA A 218 -7.07 -13.62 11.29
C ALA A 218 -8.32 -14.36 11.80
N GLU A 219 -8.96 -13.87 12.86
CA GLU A 219 -10.11 -14.51 13.48
C GLU A 219 -11.26 -14.70 12.48
N GLY A 220 -11.64 -15.96 12.25
CA GLY A 220 -12.72 -16.33 11.32
C GLY A 220 -12.39 -16.17 9.83
N LYS A 221 -11.15 -15.81 9.49
CA LYS A 221 -10.71 -15.65 8.09
C LYS A 221 -9.84 -16.80 7.57
N LEU A 222 -9.35 -17.65 8.48
CA LEU A 222 -8.60 -18.85 8.12
C LEU A 222 -9.54 -20.04 7.90
N PRO A 223 -9.28 -20.86 6.86
CA PRO A 223 -9.93 -22.14 6.66
C PRO A 223 -9.79 -23.04 7.89
N THR A 224 -10.84 -23.79 8.24
CA THR A 224 -10.82 -24.66 9.43
C THR A 224 -9.71 -25.71 9.37
N GLU A 225 -9.35 -26.17 8.17
CA GLU A 225 -8.25 -27.12 7.98
C GLU A 225 -6.89 -26.51 8.39
N TRP A 226 -6.68 -25.21 8.14
CA TRP A 226 -5.44 -24.52 8.48
C TRP A 226 -5.26 -24.41 9.99
N LEU A 227 -6.36 -24.20 10.72
CA LEU A 227 -6.36 -24.21 12.18
C LEU A 227 -5.98 -25.58 12.77
N SER A 228 -6.14 -26.65 11.99
CA SER A 228 -5.68 -28.00 12.35
C SER A 228 -4.28 -28.34 11.85
N GLY A 229 -3.54 -27.35 11.30
CA GLY A 229 -2.19 -27.51 10.78
C GLY A 229 -2.13 -28.17 9.39
N ARG A 230 -3.23 -28.18 8.64
CA ARG A 230 -3.33 -28.84 7.33
C ARG A 230 -3.61 -27.83 6.23
N TRP A 231 -2.95 -28.03 5.09
CA TRP A 231 -3.24 -27.32 3.85
C TRP A 231 -3.24 -28.30 2.68
N SER A 232 -4.18 -28.12 1.77
CA SER A 232 -4.44 -28.99 0.62
C SER A 232 -3.52 -28.74 -0.59
N GLY A 233 -2.67 -27.71 -0.52
CA GLY A 233 -1.89 -27.24 -1.67
C GLY A 233 -2.66 -26.28 -2.58
N ASN A 234 -3.88 -25.87 -2.20
CA ASN A 234 -4.70 -24.96 -3.00
C ASN A 234 -4.20 -23.52 -2.94
N LEU A 235 -3.60 -23.03 -4.03
CA LEU A 235 -3.07 -21.66 -4.13
C LEU A 235 -4.16 -20.58 -4.17
N SER A 236 -5.36 -20.87 -4.68
CA SER A 236 -6.45 -19.87 -4.69
C SER A 236 -6.94 -19.59 -3.26
N GLU A 237 -6.94 -20.61 -2.42
CA GLU A 237 -7.24 -20.48 -0.99
C GLU A 237 -6.18 -19.63 -0.27
N VAL A 238 -4.91 -19.80 -0.64
CA VAL A 238 -3.81 -18.98 -0.12
C VAL A 238 -3.99 -17.51 -0.46
N GLN A 239 -4.31 -17.21 -1.72
CA GLN A 239 -4.58 -15.84 -2.16
C GLN A 239 -5.77 -15.25 -1.39
N ALA A 240 -6.88 -15.99 -1.29
CA ALA A 240 -8.07 -15.53 -0.57
C ALA A 240 -7.78 -15.22 0.90
N VAL A 241 -7.01 -16.10 1.58
CA VAL A 241 -6.59 -15.86 2.96
C VAL A 241 -5.68 -14.64 3.05
N ALA A 242 -4.64 -14.56 2.23
CA ALA A 242 -3.72 -13.43 2.20
C ALA A 242 -4.47 -12.09 2.05
N HIS A 243 -5.45 -12.02 1.15
CA HIS A 243 -6.32 -10.86 1.02
C HIS A 243 -7.13 -10.59 2.30
N ALA A 244 -7.72 -11.62 2.89
CA ALA A 244 -8.57 -11.51 4.07
C ALA A 244 -7.80 -11.00 5.30
N ILE A 245 -6.57 -11.48 5.50
CA ILE A 245 -5.71 -11.11 6.63
C ILE A 245 -4.68 -10.01 6.28
N ARG A 246 -4.76 -9.47 5.05
CA ARG A 246 -3.93 -8.37 4.54
C ARG A 246 -2.44 -8.68 4.63
N ILE A 247 -2.05 -9.83 4.11
CA ILE A 247 -0.65 -10.25 3.91
C ILE A 247 -0.38 -10.28 2.41
N ASP A 248 0.87 -10.10 2.02
CA ASP A 248 1.30 -10.29 0.63
C ASP A 248 0.98 -11.74 0.16
N PRO A 249 0.11 -11.90 -0.85
CA PRO A 249 -0.32 -13.21 -1.34
C PRO A 249 0.82 -14.01 -2.00
N GLU A 250 1.76 -13.35 -2.67
CA GLU A 250 2.88 -14.04 -3.32
C GLU A 250 3.85 -14.57 -2.29
N LYS A 251 4.19 -13.74 -1.31
CA LYS A 251 5.06 -14.12 -0.20
C LYS A 251 4.48 -15.28 0.60
N LEU A 252 3.18 -15.23 0.90
CA LEU A 252 2.49 -16.33 1.57
C LEU A 252 2.50 -17.61 0.71
N ALA A 253 2.20 -17.49 -0.59
CA ALA A 253 2.19 -18.63 -1.52
C ALA A 253 3.57 -19.30 -1.63
N ILE A 254 4.64 -18.52 -1.73
CA ILE A 254 6.01 -19.03 -1.78
C ILE A 254 6.35 -19.79 -0.49
N HIS A 255 6.05 -19.20 0.67
CA HIS A 255 6.34 -19.83 1.96
C HIS A 255 5.54 -21.12 2.18
N MET A 256 4.23 -21.10 1.92
CA MET A 256 3.38 -22.28 2.05
C MET A 256 3.80 -23.40 1.11
N SER A 257 4.04 -23.09 -0.17
CA SER A 257 4.46 -24.08 -1.17
C SER A 257 5.79 -24.73 -0.81
N ARG A 258 6.78 -23.94 -0.38
CA ARG A 258 8.11 -24.44 0.02
C ARG A 258 8.01 -25.43 1.18
N LEU A 259 7.21 -25.11 2.20
CA LEU A 259 7.07 -25.95 3.39
C LEU A 259 6.24 -27.21 3.09
N TRP A 260 5.17 -27.07 2.32
CA TRP A 260 4.35 -28.22 1.92
C TRP A 260 5.14 -29.25 1.11
N VAL A 261 5.94 -28.83 0.12
CA VAL A 261 6.80 -29.75 -0.65
C VAL A 261 7.80 -30.48 0.24
N ARG A 262 8.35 -29.82 1.27
CA ARG A 262 9.27 -30.46 2.22
C ARG A 262 8.60 -31.52 3.08
N GLU A 263 7.34 -31.32 3.46
CA GLU A 263 6.60 -32.26 4.32
C GLU A 263 6.05 -33.48 3.57
N GLN A 264 6.02 -33.44 2.23
CA GLN A 264 5.62 -34.57 1.37
C GLN A 264 6.78 -35.53 1.02
N GLN A 265 8.01 -35.21 1.43
CA GLN A 265 9.23 -36.01 1.20
C GLN A 265 9.58 -36.85 2.44
#